data_AF-D9S047-F1
#
_entry.id   AF-D9S047-F1
#
_cell.length_a   1.000
_cell.length_b   1.000
_cell.length_c   1.000
_cell.angle_alpha   90.00
_cell.angle_beta   90.00
_cell.angle_gamma   90.00
#
_symmetry.space_group_name_H-M   'P 1'
#
loop_
_entity.id
_entity.type
_entity.pdbx_description
1 polymer ?
#
loop_
_entity_poly.entity_id
_entity_poly.type
_entity_poly.pdbx_seq_one_letter_code
_entity_poly.pdbx_strand_id
1 'polypeptide(L)' 'MGEMYDEFVEFIQNSDVKDKVDIKFIDVMEDSLDGYDAVKTMLEKGYGMPLTAVNGRLRFYGGISNEMFYEEIKKHL' A
#
# COMPACT_ATOMS: atom_id res chain seq x y z
N MET A 1 -9.03 -11.14 0.70
CA MET A 1 -7.78 -10.37 0.65
C MET A 1 -8.01 -8.87 0.45
N GLY A 2 -9.17 -8.42 -0.07
CA GLY A 2 -9.53 -7.00 -0.12
C GLY A 2 -9.86 -6.35 1.23
N GLU A 3 -10.24 -7.13 2.25
CA GLU A 3 -10.68 -6.59 3.55
C GLU A 3 -9.65 -5.64 4.20
N MET A 4 -8.36 -5.98 4.18
CA MET A 4 -7.31 -5.09 4.71
C MET A 4 -7.16 -3.79 3.92
N TYR A 5 -7.41 -3.84 2.61
CA TYR A 5 -7.40 -2.65 1.76
C TYR A 5 -8.63 -1.79 2.05
N ASP A 6 -9.81 -2.41 2.15
CA ASP A 6 -11.07 -1.71 2.44
C ASP A 6 -11.01 -1.01 3.81
N GLU A 7 -10.51 -1.70 4.83
CA GLU A 7 -10.27 -1.13 6.17
C GLU A 7 -9.30 0.07 6.13
N PHE A 8 -8.22 -0.03 5.35
CA PHE A 8 -7.27 1.06 5.19
C PHE A 8 -7.87 2.27 4.46
N VAL A 9 -8.63 2.01 3.39
CA VAL A 9 -9.33 3.07 2.64
C VAL A 9 -10.33 3.77 3.55
N GLU A 10 -11.15 3.03 4.30
CA GLU A 10 -12.10 3.61 5.24
C GLU A 10 -11.39 4.45 6.31
N PHE A 11 -10.28 3.96 6.86
CA PHE A 11 -9.47 4.72 7.82
C PHE A 11 -8.98 6.05 7.23
N ILE A 12 -8.41 6.04 6.02
CA ILE A 12 -7.89 7.25 5.39
C ILE A 12 -9.00 8.23 5.00
N GLN A 13 -10.14 7.73 4.50
CA GLN A 13 -11.28 8.58 4.16
C GLN A 13 -11.87 9.33 5.36
N ASN A 14 -11.68 8.80 6.57
CA ASN A 14 -12.06 9.43 7.84
C ASN A 14 -10.96 10.30 8.47
N SER A 15 -9.85 10.54 7.77
CA SER A 15 -8.70 11.32 8.27
C SER A 15 -8.57 12.71 7.65
N ASP A 16 -7.67 13.53 8.19
CA ASP A 16 -7.32 14.86 7.68
C ASP A 16 -6.51 14.85 6.37
N VAL A 17 -6.07 13.68 5.91
CA VAL A 17 -5.26 13.52 4.69
C VAL A 17 -6.07 12.99 3.50
N LYS A 18 -7.37 12.73 3.66
CA LYS A 18 -8.23 12.09 2.63
C LYS A 18 -8.15 12.76 1.26
N ASP A 19 -8.12 14.09 1.21
CA ASP A 19 -8.12 14.88 -0.04
C ASP A 19 -6.69 15.14 -0.55
N LYS A 20 -5.67 14.60 0.13
CA LYS A 20 -4.25 14.81 -0.17
C LYS A 20 -3.55 13.55 -0.69
N VAL A 21 -4.27 12.43 -0.77
CA VAL A 21 -3.70 11.14 -1.15
C VAL A 21 -4.53 10.49 -2.24
N ASP A 22 -3.86 9.77 -3.12
CA ASP A 22 -4.48 8.87 -4.08
C ASP A 22 -4.12 7.44 -3.69
N ILE A 23 -5.11 6.55 -3.63
CA ILE A 23 -4.96 5.19 -3.14
C ILE A 23 -5.35 4.23 -4.25
N LYS A 24 -4.43 3.34 -4.63
CA LYS A 24 -4.64 2.34 -5.67
C LYS A 24 -4.39 0.93 -5.13
N PHE A 25 -5.33 0.03 -5.38
CA PHE A 25 -5.13 -1.41 -5.22
C PHE A 25 -4.53 -1.99 -6.50
N ILE A 26 -3.63 -2.96 -6.37
CA ILE A 26 -3.03 -3.71 -7.48
C ILE A 26 -3.16 -5.20 -7.13
N ASP A 27 -3.90 -5.95 -7.94
CA ASP A 27 -3.95 -7.40 -7.84
C ASP A 27 -2.79 -7.99 -8.64
N VAL A 28 -1.81 -8.56 -7.93
CA VAL A 28 -0.60 -9.13 -8.56
C VAL A 28 -0.89 -10.36 -9.45
N MET A 29 -2.10 -10.93 -9.38
CA MET A 29 -2.54 -12.06 -10.19
C MET A 29 -3.29 -11.61 -11.46
N GLU A 30 -3.91 -10.43 -11.44
CA GLU A 30 -4.76 -9.94 -12.54
C GLU A 30 -4.14 -8.72 -13.27
N ASP A 31 -3.44 -7.85 -12.56
CA ASP A 31 -2.86 -6.62 -13.09
C ASP A 31 -1.44 -6.82 -13.65
N SER A 32 -1.11 -6.04 -14.70
CA SER A 32 0.28 -5.95 -15.14
C SER A 32 1.15 -5.23 -14.11
N LEU A 33 2.28 -5.85 -13.77
CA LEU A 33 3.31 -5.29 -12.89
C LEU A 33 4.43 -4.59 -13.67
N ASP A 34 4.21 -4.20 -14.92
CA ASP A 34 5.20 -3.47 -15.70
C ASP A 34 5.46 -2.08 -15.10
N GLY A 35 6.73 -1.77 -14.89
CA GLY A 35 7.15 -0.58 -14.13
C GLY A 35 7.20 -0.78 -12.61
N TYR A 36 6.87 -1.97 -12.10
CA TYR A 36 6.91 -2.33 -10.68
C TYR A 36 7.97 -3.42 -10.39
N ASP A 37 9.18 -3.30 -10.95
CA ASP A 37 10.23 -4.33 -10.85
C ASP A 37 10.62 -4.69 -9.40
N ALA A 38 10.57 -3.69 -8.52
CA ALA A 38 10.83 -3.89 -7.09
C ALA A 38 9.76 -4.79 -6.43
N VAL A 39 8.50 -4.66 -6.85
CA VAL A 39 7.39 -5.52 -6.38
C VAL A 39 7.61 -6.96 -6.86
N LYS A 40 7.93 -7.16 -8.15
CA LYS A 40 8.25 -8.49 -8.72
C LYS A 40 9.37 -9.17 -7.92
N THR A 41 10.45 -8.44 -7.67
CA THR A 41 11.60 -8.96 -6.88
C THR A 41 11.21 -9.36 -5.45
N MET A 42 10.34 -8.60 -4.78
CA MET A 42 9.90 -8.93 -3.42
C MET A 42 8.98 -10.17 -3.40
N LEU A 43 8.09 -10.30 -4.37
CA LEU A 43 7.24 -11.49 -4.50
C LEU A 43 8.08 -12.76 -4.75
N GLU A 44 9.05 -12.70 -5.65
CA GLU A 44 9.97 -13.83 -5.94
C GLU A 44 10.79 -14.25 -4.71
N LYS A 45 11.13 -13.29 -3.85
CA LYS A 45 11.84 -13.55 -2.58
C LYS A 45 10.93 -14.07 -1.46
N GLY A 46 9.62 -14.20 -1.71
CA GLY A 46 8.66 -14.72 -0.75
C GLY A 46 8.31 -13.75 0.39
N TYR A 47 8.44 -12.44 0.17
CA TYR A 47 7.96 -11.46 1.15
C TYR A 47 6.44 -11.55 1.30
N GLY A 48 5.97 -11.38 2.53
CA GLY A 48 4.55 -11.47 2.85
C GLY A 48 3.74 -10.35 2.18
N MET A 49 2.60 -10.71 1.59
CA MET A 49 1.60 -9.77 1.10
C MET A 49 0.71 -9.27 2.26
N PRO A 50 0.08 -8.08 2.15
CA PRO A 50 0.22 -7.13 1.03
C PRO A 50 1.59 -6.43 1.02
N LEU A 51 2.01 -5.94 -0.16
CA LEU A 51 3.15 -5.04 -0.32
C LEU A 51 2.63 -3.62 -0.47
N THR A 52 3.07 -2.70 0.38
CA THR A 52 2.58 -1.31 0.35
C THR A 52 3.70 -0.34 0.02
N ALA A 53 3.42 0.51 -0.96
CA ALA A 53 4.30 1.57 -1.41
C ALA A 53 3.68 2.95 -1.13
N VAL A 54 4.52 3.90 -0.71
CA VAL A 54 4.16 5.32 -0.55
C VAL A 54 5.01 6.11 -1.54
N ASN A 55 4.36 6.89 -2.42
CA ASN A 55 5.02 7.63 -3.51
C ASN A 55 5.94 6.76 -4.37
N GLY A 56 5.46 5.57 -4.75
CA GLY A 56 6.21 4.61 -5.59
C GLY A 56 7.37 3.90 -4.89
N ARG A 57 7.63 4.18 -3.61
CA ARG A 57 8.68 3.51 -2.83
C ARG A 57 8.05 2.51 -1.87
N LEU A 58 8.50 1.26 -1.93
CA LEU A 58 8.11 0.23 -0.96
C LEU A 58 8.50 0.67 0.45
N ARG A 59 7.54 0.52 1.38
CA ARG A 59 7.69 0.90 2.80
C ARG A 59 7.38 -0.25 3.72
N PHE A 60 6.46 -1.10 3.31
CA PHE A 60 5.81 -2.07 4.18
C PHE A 60 5.54 -3.35 3.41
N TYR A 61 5.56 -4.47 4.14
CA TYR A 61 5.14 -5.77 3.67
C TYR A 61 4.44 -6.51 4.81
N GLY A 62 3.48 -7.37 4.47
CA GLY A 62 2.62 -8.03 5.44
C GLY A 62 1.58 -7.08 6.03
N GLY A 63 0.66 -7.64 6.82
CA GLY A 63 -0.38 -6.85 7.47
C GLY A 63 0.18 -5.93 8.54
N ILE A 64 0.05 -4.62 8.35
CA ILE A 64 0.53 -3.57 9.27
C ILE A 64 -0.66 -2.68 9.66
N SER A 65 -0.58 -2.01 10.81
CA SER A 65 -1.68 -1.18 11.31
C SER A 65 -1.89 0.09 10.48
N ASN A 66 -3.14 0.56 10.43
CA ASN A 66 -3.52 1.76 9.71
C ASN A 66 -2.82 3.02 10.22
N GLU A 67 -2.51 3.07 11.52
CA GLU A 67 -1.75 4.18 12.13
C GLU A 67 -0.33 4.26 11.57
N MET A 68 0.34 3.12 11.33
CA MET A 68 1.68 3.13 10.75
C MET A 68 1.67 3.64 9.30
N PHE A 69 0.66 3.28 8.52
CA PHE A 69 0.49 3.83 7.18
C PHE A 69 0.25 5.34 7.22
N TYR A 70 -0.63 5.80 8.10
CA TYR A 70 -0.95 7.21 8.29
C TYR A 70 0.27 8.06 8.68
N GLU A 71 1.04 7.61 9.68
CA GLU A 71 2.25 8.29 10.11
C GLU A 71 3.31 8.35 9.00
N GLU A 72 3.43 7.31 8.17
CA GLU A 72 4.34 7.35 7.02
C GLU A 72 3.84 8.34 5.96
N ILE A 73 2.54 8.35 5.64
CA ILE A 73 1.95 9.28 4.67
C ILE A 73 2.24 10.74 5.07
N LYS A 74 2.04 11.08 6.35
CA LYS A 74 2.24 12.46 6.85
C LYS A 74 3.67 12.98 6.72
N LYS A 75 4.67 12.11 6.62
CA LYS A 75 6.07 12.54 6.39
C LYS A 75 6.30 13.09 4.99
N HIS A 76 5.35 12.88 4.06
CA HIS A 76 5.47 13.27 2.65
C HIS A 76 4.40 14.30 2.22
N LEU A 77 3.65 14.87 3.16
CA LEU A 77 2.67 15.95 2.94
C LEU A 77 3.26 17.30 3.36
#